data_AF-A0A383CW61-F1
#
_entry.id   AF-A0A383CW61-F1
#
_cell.length_a   1.000
_cell.length_b   1.000
_cell.length_c   1.000
_cell.angle_alpha   90.00
_cell.angle_beta   90.00
_cell.angle_gamma   90.00
#
_symmetry.space_group_name_H-M   'P 1'
#
loop_
_entity.id
_entity.type
_entity.pdbx_description
1 polymer ?
#
loop_
_entity_poly.entity_id
_entity_poly.type
_entity_poly.pdbx_seq_one_letter_code
_entity_poly.pdbx_strand_id
1 'polypeptide(L)' 'MMSEWEIVEENKGTAVIKVVGVGGGGGNALQHMVESGIEGADFICINTDKQALDENK' A
#
# COMPACT_ATOMS: atom_id res chain seq x y z
N MET A 1 0.30 -27.47 42.44
CA MET A 1 -0.18 -26.34 41.61
C MET A 1 1.01 -25.93 40.77
N MET A 2 1.03 -26.33 39.49
CA MET A 2 2.08 -25.91 38.56
C MET A 2 1.57 -24.66 37.84
N SER A 3 2.38 -23.62 37.79
CA SER A 3 2.10 -22.43 36.97
C SER A 3 2.36 -22.78 35.51
N GLU A 4 1.35 -22.58 34.67
CA GLU A 4 1.51 -22.59 33.22
C GLU A 4 2.31 -21.36 32.80
N TRP A 5 3.29 -21.56 31.91
CA TRP A 5 4.03 -20.49 31.27
C TRP A 5 3.38 -20.19 29.93
N GLU A 6 3.04 -18.93 29.69
CA GLU A 6 2.53 -18.45 28.41
C GLU A 6 3.63 -17.72 27.67
N ILE A 7 3.93 -18.16 26.45
CA ILE A 7 4.82 -17.42 25.54
C ILE A 7 3.98 -16.32 24.92
N VAL A 8 4.26 -15.08 25.30
CA VAL A 8 3.60 -13.91 24.71
C VAL A 8 4.39 -13.54 23.45
N GLU A 9 3.81 -13.75 22.27
CA GLU A 9 4.38 -13.19 21.04
C GLU A 9 4.27 -11.67 21.10
N GLU A 10 5.42 -11.00 20.98
CA GLU A 10 5.47 -9.55 20.87
C GLU A 10 4.86 -9.16 19.51
N ASN A 11 3.63 -8.62 19.54
CA ASN A 11 2.93 -8.17 18.34
C ASN A 11 3.65 -6.94 17.77
N LYS A 12 4.67 -7.18 16.93
CA LYS A 12 5.26 -6.16 16.07
C LYS A 12 4.15 -5.74 15.12
N GLY A 13 3.50 -4.62 15.43
CA GLY A 13 2.29 -4.16 14.76
C GLY A 13 2.39 -4.23 13.23
N THR A 14 1.25 -4.36 12.57
CA THR A 14 1.17 -4.53 11.11
C THR A 14 1.94 -3.42 10.38
N ALA A 15 2.79 -3.81 9.42
CA ALA A 15 3.56 -2.86 8.62
C ALA A 15 2.61 -1.96 7.79
N VAL A 16 2.82 -0.65 7.85
CA VAL A 16 2.11 0.32 7.03
C VAL A 16 2.85 0.47 5.70
N ILE A 17 2.23 0.04 4.60
CA ILE A 17 2.84 0.07 3.27
C ILE A 17 2.25 1.23 2.46
N LYS A 18 3.12 2.02 1.83
CA LYS A 18 2.73 3.08 0.89
C LYS A 18 3.49 2.90 -0.41
N VAL A 19 2.78 2.96 -1.53
CA VAL A 19 3.36 2.82 -2.87
C VAL A 19 3.13 4.11 -3.63
N VAL A 20 4.21 4.72 -4.12
CA VAL A 20 4.18 6.02 -4.79
C VAL A 20 4.61 5.86 -6.25
N GLY A 21 3.72 6.19 -7.17
CA GLY A 21 3.97 6.20 -8.61
C GLY A 21 4.23 7.62 -9.08
N VAL A 22 5.35 7.84 -9.77
CA VAL A 22 5.74 9.17 -10.27
C VAL A 22 5.69 9.20 -11.80
N GLY A 23 5.09 10.25 -12.36
CA GLY A 23 4.89 10.44 -13.80
C GLY A 23 3.83 9.50 -14.39
N GLY A 24 3.62 9.59 -15.70
CA GLY A 24 2.59 8.78 -16.39
C GLY A 24 2.83 7.28 -16.28
N GLY A 25 4.08 6.82 -16.42
CA GLY A 25 4.42 5.40 -16.29
C GLY A 25 4.18 4.86 -14.87
N GLY A 26 4.49 5.65 -13.84
CA GLY A 26 4.22 5.29 -12.45
C GLY A 26 2.72 5.24 -12.15
N GLY A 27 1.94 6.20 -12.65
CA GLY A 27 0.49 6.21 -12.55
C GLY A 27 -0.15 4.98 -13.19
N ASN A 28 0.25 4.63 -14.42
CA ASN A 28 -0.24 3.44 -15.12
C ASN A 28 0.06 2.13 -14.36
N ALA A 29 1.25 2.03 -13.76
CA ALA A 29 1.61 0.88 -12.95
C ALA A 29 0.73 0.77 -11.69
N LEU A 30 0.48 1.90 -11.01
CA LEU A 30 -0.40 1.91 -9.84
C LEU A 30 -1.84 1.59 -10.19
N GLN A 31 -2.37 2.12 -11.29
CA GLN A 31 -3.69 1.79 -11.82
C GLN A 31 -3.83 0.28 -12.01
N HIS A 32 -2.82 -0.36 -12.62
CA HIS A 32 -2.81 -1.81 -12.81
C HIS A 32 -2.78 -2.59 -11.48
N MET A 33 -2.05 -2.10 -10.47
CA MET A 33 -2.01 -2.71 -9.14
C MET A 33 -3.38 -2.65 -8.45
N VAL A 34 -4.05 -1.51 -8.53
CA VAL A 34 -5.40 -1.31 -7.99
C VAL A 34 -6.42 -2.20 -8.71
N GLU A 35 -6.41 -2.22 -10.03
CA GLU A 35 -7.30 -3.06 -10.85
C GLU A 35 -7.08 -4.56 -10.63
N SER A 36 -5.84 -4.96 -10.31
CA SER A 36 -5.50 -6.34 -9.98
C SER A 36 -5.89 -6.74 -8.56
N GLY A 37 -6.45 -5.82 -7.77
CA GLY A 37 -6.92 -6.07 -6.40
C GLY A 37 -5.80 -6.23 -5.38
N ILE A 38 -4.67 -5.53 -5.56
CA ILE A 38 -3.61 -5.53 -4.54
C ILE A 38 -4.10 -4.78 -3.30
N GLU A 39 -4.13 -5.49 -2.17
CA GLU A 39 -4.56 -4.95 -0.87
C GLU A 39 -3.37 -4.73 0.08
N GLY A 40 -3.61 -4.02 1.17
CA GLY A 40 -2.64 -3.81 2.25
C GLY A 40 -1.63 -2.70 2.01
N ALA A 41 -1.82 -1.88 0.97
CA ALA A 41 -1.02 -0.70 0.69
C ALA A 41 -1.86 0.53 0.35
N ASP A 42 -1.39 1.70 0.75
CA ASP A 42 -1.92 2.98 0.27
C ASP A 42 -1.21 3.36 -1.03
N PHE A 43 -1.96 3.64 -2.08
CA PHE A 43 -1.44 4.03 -3.39
C PHE A 43 -1.50 5.55 -3.60
N ILE A 44 -0.41 6.14 -4.09
CA ILE A 44 -0.28 7.59 -4.30
C ILE A 44 0.32 7.87 -5.68
N CYS A 45 -0.39 8.59 -6.54
CA CYS A 45 0.13 9.07 -7.83
C CYS A 45 0.64 10.51 -7.71
N ILE A 46 1.81 10.79 -8.28
CA ILE A 46 2.40 12.13 -8.40
C ILE A 46 2.76 12.39 -9.85
N ASN A 47 2.20 13.43 -10.45
CA ASN A 47 2.53 13.81 -11.82
C ASN A 47 2.46 15.34 -11.98
N THR A 48 3.20 15.89 -12.94
CA THR A 48 3.08 17.30 -13.33
C THR A 48 1.93 17.50 -14.31
N ASP A 49 1.58 16.44 -15.05
CA ASP A 49 0.44 16.43 -15.95
C ASP A 49 -0.86 16.26 -15.16
N LYS A 50 -1.64 17.34 -15.07
CA LYS A 50 -2.93 17.36 -14.39
C LYS A 50 -3.96 16.45 -15.07
N GLN A 51 -3.96 16.35 -16.40
CA GLN A 51 -4.96 15.55 -17.11
C GLN A 51 -4.81 14.07 -16.75
N ALA A 52 -3.56 13.60 -16.72
CA ALA A 52 -3.24 12.24 -16.25
C ALA A 52 -3.55 12.02 -14.76
N LEU A 53 -3.53 13.06 -13.92
CA LEU A 53 -3.95 12.93 -12.53
C LEU A 53 -5.47 12.79 -12.39
N ASP A 54 -6.23 13.57 -13.17
CA ASP A 54 -7.70 13.54 -13.17
C ASP A 54 -8.27 12.20 -13.70
N GLU A 55 -7.45 11.41 -14.43
CA GLU A 55 -7.77 10.06 -14.89
C GLU A 55 -7.63 8.99 -13.79
N ASN A 56 -6.87 9.24 -12.72
CA ASN A 56 -6.75 8.31 -11.59
C ASN A 56 -8.05 8.38 -10.76
N LYS A 57 -8.95 7.42 -10.95
CA LYS A 57 -10.23 7.30 -10.21
C LYS A 57 -10.15 6.30 -9.07
#